data_AF-S2JHZ2-F1
#
_entry.id   AF-S2JHZ2-F1
#
_cell.length_a   1.000
_cell.length_b   1.000
_cell.length_c   1.000
_cell.angle_alpha   90.00
_cell.angle_beta   90.00
_cell.angle_gamma   90.00
#
_symmetry.space_group_name_H-M   'P 1'
#
loop_
_entity.id
_entity.type
_entity.pdbx_description
1 polymer ?
#
loop_
_entity_poly.entity_id
_entity_poly.type
_entity_poly.pdbx_seq_one_letter_code
_entity_poly.pdbx_strand_id
1 'polypeptide(L)'
;MFLGRKRPHNSNSITQTAIVDTKSQLKEKRSKEVMDIFMQQTELTPIENNLPTATVRHDADMSSYNTSTLFKHTEDIQLIWSLAIALTQPDQAVSVKKWMRNLVQPGLENQLKRSQELHVNDPFITTFVNLTFGQTDAASESAQAQNDFNLAMYIIHSETKDTTQVVQQQISDFKANGQWQTMTVFHKKCWYAVAGDLGYVAADGFAVTERVYWQCALGMYIWFGNRHGSFDLSRYNKALDTRTGSNINQLKTAKHTAVPDDRCLWYQLLQWWIGNESVANIAEWPLDLVWLLTIYKQPNTIDEKYALNWIEYLETQDMAELAIYATLFLKRPAEKLNHILRECEWNNEAKLINSYHIPSKQVYIAKALNAHDSWDYQREFECLIQGGLKEQAKMALLHFLLPKTYDGNETALRASIDFLSDIPDPDDDIKTLLNTYKALLTKENMEHAGQYIKELQQLQSKYKSTHLHALLQALIEALKDHM
;
A
#
# COMPACT_ATOMS: atom_id res chain seq x y z
N MET A 1 -4.96 9.05 30.04
CA MET A 1 -6.36 8.60 29.92
C MET A 1 -7.02 9.48 28.86
N PHE A 2 -6.85 9.12 27.59
CA PHE A 2 -7.42 9.86 26.46
C PHE A 2 -8.61 9.07 25.94
N LEU A 3 -9.81 9.55 26.26
CA LEU A 3 -11.07 9.12 25.65
C LEU A 3 -11.08 9.58 24.19
N GLY A 4 -10.82 8.64 23.28
CA GLY A 4 -11.05 8.79 21.85
C GLY A 4 -12.57 8.83 21.59
N ARG A 5 -13.03 9.97 21.07
CA ARG A 5 -14.42 10.35 20.89
C ARG A 5 -15.19 9.41 19.95
N LYS A 6 -16.23 8.73 20.46
CA LYS A 6 -17.44 8.42 19.65
C LYS A 6 -18.07 9.76 19.26
N ARG A 7 -18.33 10.00 17.96
CA ARG A 7 -19.18 11.14 17.56
C ARG A 7 -20.62 10.85 18.02
N PRO A 8 -21.29 11.80 18.68
CA PRO A 8 -22.70 11.62 19.01
C PRO A 8 -23.55 11.74 17.75
N HIS A 9 -24.51 10.84 17.58
CA HIS A 9 -25.62 11.01 16.65
C HIS A 9 -26.41 12.26 17.04
N ASN A 10 -26.29 13.33 16.26
CA ASN A 10 -27.24 14.43 16.29
C ASN A 10 -28.14 14.32 15.06
N SER A 11 -29.30 13.71 15.27
CA SER A 11 -30.50 13.98 14.49
C SER A 11 -30.92 15.43 14.77
N ASN A 12 -30.60 16.34 13.85
CA ASN A 12 -31.45 17.47 13.49
C ASN A 12 -30.84 18.25 12.31
N SER A 13 -31.70 18.50 11.33
CA SER A 13 -31.43 19.19 10.08
C SER A 13 -30.82 20.59 10.26
N ILE A 14 -29.61 20.79 9.75
CA ILE A 14 -29.16 22.08 9.23
C ILE A 14 -28.32 21.80 7.98
N THR A 15 -28.80 22.28 6.84
CA THR A 15 -28.10 22.38 5.56
C THR A 15 -26.79 23.16 5.76
N GLN A 16 -25.69 22.45 5.99
CA GLN A 16 -24.34 22.97 5.80
C GLN A 16 -23.83 22.47 4.46
N THR A 17 -23.82 23.38 3.48
CA THR A 17 -23.06 23.24 2.24
C THR A 17 -21.60 23.05 2.60
N ALA A 18 -21.16 21.79 2.59
CA ALA A 18 -19.78 21.42 2.80
C ALA A 18 -18.93 22.08 1.72
N ILE A 19 -18.00 22.95 2.13
CA ILE A 19 -16.79 23.23 1.35
C ILE A 19 -16.01 21.91 1.38
N VAL A 20 -16.30 21.08 0.40
CA VAL A 20 -15.68 19.78 0.21
C VAL A 20 -14.21 20.02 -0.15
N ASP A 21 -13.30 19.52 0.69
CA ASP A 21 -11.87 19.50 0.39
C ASP A 21 -11.63 18.55 -0.80
N THR A 22 -11.53 19.14 -1.99
CA THR A 22 -11.30 18.45 -3.26
C THR A 22 -10.07 17.53 -3.23
N LYS A 23 -9.05 17.83 -2.40
CA LYS A 23 -7.87 16.98 -2.25
C LYS A 23 -8.19 15.70 -1.47
N SER A 24 -9.02 15.79 -0.43
CA SER A 24 -9.45 14.63 0.36
C SER A 24 -10.29 13.69 -0.50
N GLN A 25 -11.23 14.23 -1.28
CA GLN A 25 -12.05 13.42 -2.19
C GLN A 25 -11.24 12.74 -3.30
N LEU A 26 -10.24 13.43 -3.85
CA LEU A 26 -9.39 12.84 -4.87
C LEU A 26 -8.59 11.66 -4.32
N LYS A 27 -8.03 11.79 -3.10
CA LYS A 27 -7.33 10.71 -2.41
C LYS A 27 -8.23 9.52 -2.10
N GLU A 28 -9.43 9.77 -1.60
CA GLU A 28 -10.43 8.72 -1.33
C GLU A 28 -10.79 7.97 -2.63
N LYS A 29 -11.11 8.72 -3.70
CA LYS A 29 -11.41 8.14 -5.01
C LYS A 29 -10.27 7.28 -5.54
N ARG A 30 -9.03 7.76 -5.41
CA ARG A 30 -7.83 7.02 -5.82
C ARG A 30 -7.68 5.73 -5.01
N SER A 31 -7.92 5.78 -3.70
CA SER A 31 -7.80 4.63 -2.81
C SER A 31 -8.79 3.52 -3.17
N LYS A 32 -10.04 3.89 -3.47
CA LYS A 32 -11.06 2.94 -3.95
C LYS A 32 -10.65 2.29 -5.26
N GLU A 33 -10.23 3.10 -6.23
CA GLU A 33 -9.79 2.62 -7.54
C GLU A 33 -8.57 1.69 -7.45
N VAL A 34 -7.58 2.02 -6.60
CA VAL A 34 -6.42 1.16 -6.33
C VAL A 34 -6.86 -0.17 -5.75
N MET A 35 -7.73 -0.16 -4.74
CA MET A 35 -8.20 -1.40 -4.12
C MET A 35 -9.05 -2.25 -5.08
N ASP A 36 -9.88 -1.63 -5.92
CA ASP A 36 -10.67 -2.33 -6.92
C ASP A 36 -9.78 -3.05 -7.94
N ILE A 37 -8.71 -2.38 -8.43
CA ILE A 37 -7.71 -3.00 -9.31
C ILE A 37 -6.99 -4.13 -8.59
N PHE A 38 -6.56 -3.89 -7.35
CA PHE A 38 -5.84 -4.88 -6.56
C PHE A 38 -6.67 -6.16 -6.38
N MET A 39 -7.94 -6.02 -6.00
CA MET A 39 -8.88 -7.13 -5.86
C MET A 39 -9.06 -7.96 -7.15
N GLN A 40 -8.93 -7.36 -8.33
CA GLN A 40 -9.01 -8.07 -9.62
C GLN A 40 -7.71 -8.81 -9.98
N GLN A 41 -6.59 -8.37 -9.41
CA GLN A 41 -5.26 -8.94 -9.61
C GLN A 41 -4.86 -9.96 -8.53
N THR A 42 -5.79 -10.31 -7.64
CA THR A 42 -5.54 -11.23 -6.53
C THR A 42 -6.55 -12.37 -6.48
N GLU A 43 -6.14 -13.47 -5.87
CA GLU A 43 -6.95 -14.65 -5.65
C GLU A 43 -7.01 -14.96 -4.16
N LEU A 44 -8.22 -15.28 -3.68
CA LEU A 44 -8.45 -15.78 -2.32
C LEU A 44 -8.82 -17.26 -2.42
N THR A 45 -7.99 -18.13 -1.86
CA THR A 45 -8.29 -19.56 -1.77
C THR A 45 -8.97 -19.85 -0.43
N PRO A 46 -10.24 -20.28 -0.41
CA PRO A 46 -10.94 -20.59 0.83
C PRO A 46 -10.27 -21.74 1.58
N ILE A 47 -10.24 -21.64 2.92
CA ILE A 47 -9.85 -22.74 3.80
C ILE A 47 -11.01 -23.00 4.75
N GLU A 48 -11.41 -24.26 4.89
CA GLU A 48 -12.52 -24.62 5.77
C GLU A 48 -12.23 -24.18 7.21
N ASN A 49 -13.18 -23.44 7.80
CA ASN A 49 -13.12 -22.89 9.16
C ASN A 49 -11.92 -21.98 9.46
N ASN A 50 -11.17 -21.50 8.46
CA ASN A 50 -10.01 -20.63 8.63
C ASN A 50 -10.06 -19.45 7.66
N LEU A 51 -9.18 -18.47 7.87
CA LEU A 51 -9.00 -17.37 6.93
C LEU A 51 -8.49 -17.88 5.57
N PRO A 52 -8.87 -17.24 4.46
CA PRO A 52 -8.40 -17.65 3.15
C PRO A 52 -6.89 -17.42 3.01
N THR A 53 -6.27 -18.19 2.12
CA THR A 53 -4.94 -17.85 1.62
C THR A 53 -5.09 -16.79 0.54
N ALA A 54 -4.48 -15.62 0.74
CA ALA A 54 -4.47 -14.54 -0.23
C ALA A 54 -3.18 -14.55 -1.03
N THR A 55 -3.30 -14.57 -2.36
CA THR A 55 -2.15 -14.54 -3.28
C THR A 55 -2.37 -13.54 -4.41
N VAL A 56 -1.28 -12.91 -4.84
CA VAL A 56 -1.26 -12.09 -6.05
C VAL A 56 -1.20 -13.02 -7.26
N ARG A 57 -2.00 -12.72 -8.29
CA ARG A 57 -2.02 -13.51 -9.52
C ARG A 57 -0.69 -13.40 -10.25
N HIS A 58 -0.31 -14.43 -10.99
CA HIS A 58 0.93 -14.45 -11.77
C HIS A 58 0.93 -13.45 -12.93
N ASP A 59 -0.25 -13.06 -13.42
CA ASP A 59 -0.47 -12.05 -14.46
C ASP A 59 -0.74 -10.65 -13.89
N ALA A 60 -0.61 -10.46 -12.57
CA ALA A 60 -0.76 -9.15 -11.95
C ALA A 60 0.30 -8.17 -12.47
N ASP A 61 -0.13 -6.98 -12.85
CA ASP A 61 0.74 -5.95 -13.44
C ASP A 61 0.40 -4.58 -12.87
N MET A 62 1.46 -3.90 -12.39
CA MET A 62 1.38 -2.56 -11.86
C MET A 62 0.94 -1.53 -12.91
N SER A 63 1.05 -1.83 -14.21
CA SER A 63 0.58 -0.95 -15.28
C SER A 63 -0.92 -0.62 -15.20
N SER A 64 -1.73 -1.50 -14.61
CA SER A 64 -3.17 -1.29 -14.43
C SER A 64 -3.50 -0.09 -13.54
N TYR A 65 -2.55 0.34 -12.68
CA TYR A 65 -2.73 1.49 -11.79
C TYR A 65 -2.51 2.85 -12.48
N ASN A 66 -2.17 2.87 -13.77
CA ASN A 66 -2.07 4.09 -14.60
C ASN A 66 -3.45 4.59 -15.03
N THR A 67 -4.19 5.20 -14.09
CA THR A 67 -5.60 5.52 -14.26
C THR A 67 -5.86 6.99 -14.53
N SER A 68 -7.07 7.30 -15.02
CA SER A 68 -7.55 8.69 -15.17
C SER A 68 -7.53 9.51 -13.87
N THR A 69 -7.62 8.84 -12.71
CA THR A 69 -7.56 9.50 -11.41
C THR A 69 -6.13 9.91 -11.07
N LEU A 70 -5.13 9.09 -11.40
CA LEU A 70 -3.70 9.42 -11.20
C LEU A 70 -3.32 10.72 -11.93
N PHE A 71 -3.78 10.91 -13.17
CA PHE A 71 -3.50 12.12 -13.97
C PHE A 71 -4.08 13.43 -13.40
N LYS A 72 -4.89 13.35 -12.33
CA LYS A 72 -5.41 14.53 -11.62
C LYS A 72 -4.56 14.93 -10.43
N HIS A 73 -3.56 14.14 -10.06
CA HIS A 73 -2.59 14.47 -9.01
C HIS A 73 -1.47 15.37 -9.53
N THR A 74 -0.59 15.83 -8.63
CA THR A 74 0.58 16.64 -9.00
C THR A 74 1.54 15.86 -9.90
N GLU A 75 2.33 16.57 -10.69
CA GLU A 75 3.33 15.98 -11.59
C GLU A 75 4.29 15.05 -10.84
N ASP A 76 4.78 15.44 -9.65
CA ASP A 76 5.67 14.60 -8.84
C ASP A 76 5.04 13.23 -8.48
N ILE A 77 3.75 13.21 -8.14
CA ILE A 77 3.02 11.97 -7.85
C ILE A 77 2.89 11.13 -9.12
N GLN A 78 2.56 11.76 -10.26
CA GLN A 78 2.47 11.05 -11.55
C GLN A 78 3.82 10.46 -11.96
N LEU A 79 4.92 11.19 -11.73
CA LEU A 79 6.28 10.76 -12.07
C LEU A 79 6.75 9.60 -11.21
N ILE A 80 6.58 9.64 -9.88
CA ILE A 80 6.97 8.51 -9.02
C ILE A 80 6.14 7.26 -9.34
N TRP A 81 4.85 7.40 -9.62
CA TRP A 81 4.00 6.28 -10.02
C TRP A 81 4.39 5.68 -11.37
N SER A 82 4.57 6.52 -12.39
CA SER A 82 4.96 6.04 -13.72
C SER A 82 6.35 5.38 -13.73
N LEU A 83 7.27 5.86 -12.87
CA LEU A 83 8.56 5.19 -12.65
C LEU A 83 8.38 3.84 -11.95
N ALA A 84 7.57 3.76 -10.90
CA ALA A 84 7.29 2.50 -10.21
C ALA A 84 6.75 1.43 -11.18
N ILE A 85 5.82 1.82 -12.05
CA ILE A 85 5.29 0.96 -13.11
C ILE A 85 6.41 0.48 -14.04
N ALA A 86 7.30 1.37 -14.47
CA ALA A 86 8.43 1.02 -15.35
C ALA A 86 9.42 0.07 -14.66
N LEU A 87 9.61 0.21 -13.34
CA LEU A 87 10.52 -0.60 -12.53
C LEU A 87 10.01 -2.03 -12.29
N THR A 88 8.69 -2.24 -12.32
CA THR A 88 8.08 -3.57 -12.13
C THR A 88 7.83 -4.35 -13.42
N GLN A 89 8.15 -3.77 -14.60
CA GLN A 89 7.98 -4.49 -15.87
C GLN A 89 9.01 -5.62 -16.03
N PRO A 90 8.67 -6.71 -16.74
CA PRO A 90 9.62 -7.80 -17.04
C PRO A 90 10.91 -7.31 -17.71
N ASP A 91 10.79 -6.38 -18.66
CA ASP A 91 11.93 -5.71 -19.33
C ASP A 91 12.31 -4.40 -18.62
N GLN A 92 12.54 -4.46 -17.30
CA GLN A 92 12.80 -3.30 -16.44
C GLN A 92 13.79 -2.30 -17.05
N ALA A 93 14.94 -2.78 -17.53
CA ALA A 93 15.99 -1.91 -18.06
C ALA A 93 15.54 -1.11 -19.30
N VAL A 94 14.75 -1.73 -20.19
CA VAL A 94 14.20 -1.07 -21.39
C VAL A 94 13.13 -0.06 -20.99
N SER A 95 12.23 -0.46 -20.09
CA SER A 95 11.14 0.37 -19.58
C SER A 95 11.64 1.63 -18.88
N VAL A 96 12.65 1.51 -18.00
CA VAL A 96 13.26 2.65 -17.31
C VAL A 96 14.01 3.56 -18.27
N LYS A 97 14.74 3.02 -19.25
CA LYS A 97 15.39 3.82 -20.30
C LYS A 97 14.38 4.64 -21.10
N LYS A 98 13.28 4.01 -21.51
CA LYS A 98 12.18 4.68 -22.22
C LYS A 98 11.52 5.76 -21.36
N TRP A 99 11.23 5.45 -20.10
CA TRP A 99 10.66 6.40 -19.14
C TRP A 99 11.58 7.62 -18.96
N MET A 100 12.88 7.41 -18.79
CA MET A 100 13.86 8.48 -18.63
C MET A 100 13.95 9.39 -19.86
N ARG A 101 13.90 8.81 -21.07
CA ARG A 101 13.84 9.59 -22.33
C ARG A 101 12.59 10.45 -22.39
N ASN A 102 11.42 9.88 -22.07
CA ASN A 102 10.16 10.61 -22.04
C ASN A 102 10.18 11.77 -21.03
N LEU A 103 10.79 11.57 -19.87
CA LEU A 103 10.95 12.61 -18.84
C LEU A 103 11.73 13.82 -19.37
N VAL A 104 12.85 13.58 -20.06
CA VAL A 104 13.72 14.67 -20.52
C VAL A 104 13.30 15.26 -21.87
N GLN A 105 12.60 14.52 -22.72
CA GLN A 105 12.25 14.91 -24.09
C GLN A 105 11.67 16.33 -24.23
N PRO A 106 10.74 16.81 -23.38
CA PRO A 106 10.18 18.16 -23.52
C PRO A 106 11.22 19.28 -23.45
N GLY A 107 12.39 19.04 -22.84
CA GLY A 107 13.47 20.01 -22.73
C GLY A 107 14.40 20.08 -23.95
N LEU A 108 14.29 19.14 -24.90
CA LEU A 108 15.29 18.94 -25.95
C LEU A 108 15.42 20.14 -26.89
N GLU A 109 14.32 20.61 -27.48
CA GLU A 109 14.34 21.69 -28.47
C GLU A 109 14.91 22.99 -27.88
N ASN A 110 14.52 23.31 -26.64
CA ASN A 110 15.03 24.47 -25.91
C ASN A 110 16.53 24.34 -25.63
N GLN A 111 17.02 23.12 -25.32
CA GLN A 111 18.45 22.90 -25.12
C GLN A 111 19.25 22.91 -26.42
N LEU A 112 18.72 22.36 -27.51
CA LEU A 112 19.35 22.45 -28.83
C LEU A 112 19.55 23.90 -29.24
N LYS A 113 18.47 24.71 -29.18
CA LYS A 113 18.52 26.13 -29.51
C LYS A 113 19.55 26.88 -28.66
N ARG A 114 19.46 26.75 -27.33
CA ARG A 114 20.38 27.42 -26.40
C ARG A 114 21.84 26.99 -26.61
N SER A 115 22.08 25.70 -26.84
CA SER A 115 23.43 25.18 -27.00
C SER A 115 24.06 25.59 -28.32
N GLN A 116 23.28 25.62 -29.40
CA GLN A 116 23.71 26.12 -30.71
C GLN A 116 24.05 27.61 -30.65
N GLU A 117 23.26 28.42 -29.91
CA GLU A 117 23.56 29.85 -29.70
C GLU A 117 24.84 30.08 -28.88
N LEU A 118 25.11 29.24 -27.88
CA LEU A 118 26.30 29.37 -27.02
C LEU A 118 27.58 28.79 -27.64
N HIS A 119 27.44 27.80 -28.53
CA HIS A 119 28.54 27.02 -29.09
C HIS A 119 28.48 26.97 -30.62
N VAL A 120 28.21 28.11 -31.25
CA VAL A 120 27.99 28.27 -32.71
C VAL A 120 29.09 27.63 -33.57
N ASN A 121 30.33 27.61 -33.06
CA ASN A 121 31.50 27.14 -33.81
C ASN A 121 31.84 25.66 -33.60
N ASP A 122 31.09 24.92 -32.76
CA ASP A 122 31.37 23.50 -32.54
C ASP A 122 30.37 22.61 -33.31
N PRO A 123 30.80 21.93 -34.39
CA PRO A 123 29.92 21.12 -35.23
C PRO A 123 29.28 19.93 -34.50
N PHE A 124 29.87 19.50 -33.37
CA PHE A 124 29.39 18.34 -32.61
C PHE A 124 28.45 18.70 -31.46
N ILE A 125 28.09 19.98 -31.27
CA ILE A 125 27.19 20.39 -30.19
C ILE A 125 25.81 19.71 -30.31
N THR A 126 25.25 19.68 -31.52
CA THR A 126 23.94 19.05 -31.78
C THR A 126 23.99 17.55 -31.49
N THR A 127 25.05 16.87 -31.93
CA THR A 127 25.29 15.46 -31.62
C THR A 127 25.35 15.24 -30.11
N PHE A 128 26.14 16.05 -29.39
CA PHE A 128 26.28 15.91 -27.95
C PHE A 128 24.97 16.15 -27.21
N VAL A 129 24.21 17.19 -27.56
CA VAL A 129 22.89 17.44 -26.95
C VAL A 129 21.96 16.25 -27.20
N ASN A 130 21.85 15.74 -28.43
CA ASN A 130 21.02 14.55 -28.71
C ASN A 130 21.45 13.33 -27.86
N LEU A 131 22.76 13.11 -27.67
CA LEU A 131 23.26 12.05 -26.77
C LEU A 131 22.86 12.26 -25.31
N THR A 132 22.83 13.51 -24.82
CA THR A 132 22.41 13.81 -23.44
C THR A 132 20.91 13.61 -23.20
N PHE A 133 20.09 13.57 -24.26
CA PHE A 133 18.65 13.26 -24.20
C PHE A 133 18.34 11.82 -24.63
N GLY A 134 19.38 11.00 -24.88
CA GLY A 134 19.22 9.61 -25.32
C GLY A 134 18.61 9.45 -26.72
N GLN A 135 18.67 10.48 -27.57
CA GLN A 135 18.19 10.47 -28.97
C GLN A 135 19.30 9.94 -29.89
N THR A 136 19.50 8.62 -29.87
CA THR A 136 20.62 7.96 -30.56
C THR A 136 20.53 8.06 -32.08
N ASP A 137 19.34 7.92 -32.66
CA ASP A 137 19.13 8.09 -34.10
C ASP A 137 19.49 9.51 -34.55
N ALA A 138 18.92 10.54 -33.91
CA ALA A 138 19.21 11.94 -34.23
C ALA A 138 20.67 12.32 -33.94
N ALA A 139 21.30 11.72 -32.91
CA ALA A 139 22.72 11.91 -32.65
C ALA A 139 23.60 11.27 -33.74
N SER A 140 23.23 10.08 -34.20
CA SER A 140 23.91 9.37 -35.29
C SER A 140 23.83 10.15 -36.60
N GLU A 141 22.63 10.59 -37.00
CA GLU A 141 22.43 11.43 -38.19
C GLU A 141 23.24 12.73 -38.11
N SER A 142 23.24 13.39 -36.95
CA SER A 142 24.05 14.60 -36.72
C SER A 142 25.55 14.32 -36.84
N ALA A 143 26.05 13.17 -36.37
CA ALA A 143 27.45 12.79 -36.52
C ALA A 143 27.82 12.47 -37.98
N GLN A 144 26.93 11.81 -38.72
CA GLN A 144 27.10 11.54 -40.16
C GLN A 144 27.15 12.84 -40.97
N ALA A 145 26.34 13.84 -40.63
CA ALA A 145 26.36 15.15 -41.27
C ALA A 145 27.71 15.87 -41.09
N GLN A 146 28.48 15.51 -40.05
CA GLN A 146 29.85 16.01 -39.82
C GLN A 146 30.94 15.06 -40.37
N ASN A 147 30.56 14.07 -41.19
CA ASN A 147 31.42 13.04 -41.77
C ASN A 147 32.10 12.10 -40.76
N ASP A 148 31.59 11.98 -39.52
CA ASP A 148 32.09 11.00 -38.54
C ASP A 148 31.20 9.75 -38.50
N PHE A 149 31.33 8.93 -39.55
CA PHE A 149 30.58 7.69 -39.71
C PHE A 149 30.90 6.65 -38.62
N ASN A 150 32.12 6.66 -38.10
CA ASN A 150 32.53 5.75 -37.03
C ASN A 150 31.82 6.10 -35.73
N LEU A 151 31.81 7.38 -35.35
CA LEU A 151 31.06 7.85 -34.19
C LEU A 151 29.57 7.52 -34.34
N ALA A 152 28.97 7.81 -35.50
CA ALA A 152 27.58 7.51 -35.78
C ALA A 152 27.24 6.02 -35.59
N MET A 153 28.07 5.13 -36.13
CA MET A 153 27.92 3.68 -35.98
C MET A 153 27.98 3.25 -34.51
N TYR A 154 28.94 3.77 -33.72
CA TYR A 154 29.06 3.40 -32.31
C TYR A 154 27.94 3.97 -31.44
N ILE A 155 27.39 5.14 -31.78
CA ILE A 155 26.19 5.70 -31.12
C ILE A 155 25.02 4.71 -31.23
N ILE A 156 24.70 4.24 -32.44
CA ILE A 156 23.61 3.28 -32.65
C ILE A 156 23.89 1.95 -31.95
N HIS A 157 25.11 1.43 -32.07
CA HIS A 157 25.45 0.14 -31.46
C HIS A 157 25.53 0.18 -29.93
N SER A 158 25.76 1.33 -29.31
CA SER A 158 25.78 1.45 -27.84
C SER A 158 24.44 1.09 -27.19
N GLU A 159 23.32 1.17 -27.92
CA GLU A 159 22.02 0.74 -27.39
C GLU A 159 21.88 -0.78 -27.32
N THR A 160 22.49 -1.48 -28.27
CA THR A 160 22.24 -2.91 -28.56
C THR A 160 23.42 -3.81 -28.26
N LYS A 161 24.62 -3.26 -28.05
CA LYS A 161 25.88 -3.99 -27.88
C LYS A 161 26.77 -3.28 -26.85
N ASP A 162 27.64 -4.05 -26.19
CA ASP A 162 28.73 -3.47 -25.41
C ASP A 162 29.87 -3.06 -26.36
N THR A 163 29.95 -1.77 -26.67
CA THR A 163 30.98 -1.19 -27.56
C THR A 163 32.16 -0.60 -26.80
N THR A 164 32.13 -0.62 -25.45
CA THR A 164 33.04 0.12 -24.57
C THR A 164 34.51 -0.07 -24.93
N GLN A 165 34.97 -1.33 -25.01
CA GLN A 165 36.38 -1.64 -25.25
C GLN A 165 36.85 -1.19 -26.63
N VAL A 166 36.01 -1.39 -27.65
CA VAL A 166 36.34 -1.02 -29.03
C VAL A 166 36.43 0.50 -29.17
N VAL A 167 35.51 1.23 -28.55
CA VAL A 167 35.50 2.69 -28.57
C VAL A 167 36.70 3.25 -27.79
N GLN A 168 37.07 2.66 -26.66
CA GLN A 168 38.26 3.04 -25.90
C GLN A 168 39.57 2.80 -26.69
N GLN A 169 39.64 1.71 -27.44
CA GLN A 169 40.76 1.47 -28.36
C GLN A 169 40.81 2.54 -29.45
N GLN A 170 39.67 2.86 -30.08
CA GLN A 170 39.58 3.89 -31.10
C GLN A 170 40.02 5.27 -30.58
N ILE A 171 39.63 5.65 -29.36
CA ILE A 171 40.08 6.88 -28.70
C ILE A 171 41.60 6.85 -28.50
N SER A 172 42.17 5.70 -28.12
CA SER A 172 43.62 5.55 -27.93
C SER A 172 44.37 5.72 -29.25
N ASP A 173 43.85 5.17 -30.35
CA ASP A 173 44.42 5.32 -31.69
C ASP A 173 44.36 6.77 -32.16
N PHE A 174 43.26 7.48 -31.91
CA PHE A 174 43.16 8.92 -32.20
C PHE A 174 44.18 9.75 -31.43
N LYS A 175 44.46 9.39 -30.17
CA LYS A 175 45.49 10.05 -29.36
C LYS A 175 46.89 9.76 -29.88
N ALA A 176 47.19 8.52 -30.24
CA ALA A 176 48.49 8.12 -30.78
C ALA A 176 48.79 8.79 -32.14
N ASN A 177 47.76 8.97 -32.97
CA ASN A 177 47.87 9.55 -34.30
C ASN A 177 47.73 11.09 -34.33
N GLY A 178 47.65 11.75 -33.17
CA GLY A 178 47.51 13.21 -33.05
C GLY A 178 46.15 13.81 -33.42
N GLN A 179 45.25 13.01 -34.02
CA GLN A 179 43.89 13.44 -34.40
C GLN A 179 43.07 13.94 -33.21
N TRP A 180 43.29 13.38 -32.02
CA TRP A 180 42.60 13.79 -30.81
C TRP A 180 42.82 15.27 -30.45
N GLN A 181 43.99 15.83 -30.76
CA GLN A 181 44.33 17.21 -30.40
C GLN A 181 43.58 18.24 -31.25
N THR A 182 43.21 17.86 -32.48
CA THR A 182 42.48 18.71 -33.42
C THR A 182 40.97 18.64 -33.25
N MET A 183 40.46 17.64 -32.52
CA MET A 183 39.02 17.50 -32.25
C MET A 183 38.51 18.59 -31.29
N THR A 184 37.29 19.06 -31.55
CA THR A 184 36.62 20.01 -30.67
C THR A 184 36.25 19.38 -29.33
N VAL A 185 35.90 20.21 -28.34
CA VAL A 185 35.52 19.71 -27.02
C VAL A 185 34.27 18.83 -27.11
N PHE A 186 33.25 19.23 -27.87
CA PHE A 186 32.03 18.43 -27.99
C PHE A 186 32.26 17.15 -28.79
N HIS A 187 33.16 17.14 -29.76
CA HIS A 187 33.56 15.93 -30.47
C HIS A 187 34.17 14.89 -29.51
N LYS A 188 35.11 15.32 -28.67
CA LYS A 188 35.71 14.48 -27.62
C LYS A 188 34.68 14.00 -26.60
N LYS A 189 33.76 14.88 -26.19
CA LYS A 189 32.66 14.52 -25.27
C LYS A 189 31.76 13.44 -25.86
N CYS A 190 31.43 13.49 -27.14
CA CYS A 190 30.65 12.44 -27.81
C CYS A 190 31.38 11.09 -27.76
N TRP A 191 32.67 11.07 -28.10
CA TRP A 191 33.49 9.85 -28.04
C TRP A 191 33.57 9.26 -26.62
N TYR A 192 33.86 10.09 -25.60
CA TYR A 192 33.88 9.62 -24.21
C TYR A 192 32.50 9.18 -23.70
N ALA A 193 31.43 9.86 -24.12
CA ALA A 193 30.07 9.45 -23.76
C ALA A 193 29.76 8.05 -24.28
N VAL A 194 30.05 7.77 -25.55
CA VAL A 194 29.84 6.44 -26.16
C VAL A 194 30.78 5.38 -25.56
N ALA A 195 31.96 5.79 -25.07
CA ALA A 195 32.86 4.92 -24.31
C ALA A 195 32.39 4.63 -22.88
N GLY A 196 31.32 5.26 -22.40
CA GLY A 196 30.83 5.15 -21.02
C GLY A 196 31.65 5.93 -19.98
N ASP A 197 32.60 6.75 -20.42
CA ASP A 197 33.50 7.55 -19.59
C ASP A 197 32.91 8.94 -19.30
N LEU A 198 31.91 9.01 -18.44
CA LEU A 198 31.08 10.21 -18.21
C LEU A 198 31.65 11.22 -17.18
N GLY A 199 32.75 10.86 -16.51
CA GLY A 199 33.37 11.64 -15.44
C GLY A 199 34.34 12.72 -15.91
N TYR A 200 35.19 13.19 -14.99
CA TYR A 200 36.29 14.11 -15.29
C TYR A 200 37.43 13.42 -16.02
N VAL A 201 37.77 13.92 -17.20
CA VAL A 201 38.86 13.43 -18.04
C VAL A 201 40.09 14.29 -17.82
N ALA A 202 41.02 13.81 -16.98
CA ALA A 202 42.20 14.59 -16.59
C ALA A 202 43.10 15.00 -17.75
N ALA A 203 43.24 14.14 -18.76
CA ALA A 203 44.08 14.41 -19.94
C ALA A 203 43.55 15.56 -20.80
N ASP A 204 42.23 15.79 -20.81
CA ASP A 204 41.58 16.80 -21.64
C ASP A 204 41.04 17.99 -20.82
N GLY A 205 41.02 17.89 -19.49
CA GLY A 205 40.73 19.01 -18.59
C GLY A 205 39.24 19.32 -18.36
N PHE A 206 38.30 18.49 -18.83
CA PHE A 206 36.86 18.71 -18.69
C PHE A 206 36.13 17.50 -18.10
N ALA A 207 34.89 17.70 -17.62
CA ALA A 207 33.96 16.61 -17.33
C ALA A 207 32.95 16.44 -18.48
N VAL A 208 32.66 15.20 -18.88
CA VAL A 208 31.75 14.94 -20.00
C VAL A 208 30.36 15.47 -19.70
N THR A 209 29.87 15.26 -18.47
CA THR A 209 28.56 15.72 -17.98
C THR A 209 28.53 17.20 -17.58
N GLU A 210 29.59 17.96 -17.83
CA GLU A 210 29.63 19.40 -17.51
C GLU A 210 28.56 20.19 -18.28
N ARG A 211 27.79 21.01 -17.54
CA ARG A 211 26.66 21.85 -18.02
C ARG A 211 25.47 21.05 -18.58
N VAL A 212 25.40 19.76 -18.28
CA VAL A 212 24.22 18.93 -18.55
C VAL A 212 23.28 19.00 -17.34
N TYR A 213 21.97 19.13 -17.56
CA TYR A 213 21.00 19.05 -16.46
C TYR A 213 21.10 17.72 -15.74
N TRP A 214 20.84 17.70 -14.43
CA TRP A 214 21.07 16.50 -13.62
C TRP A 214 20.24 15.30 -14.09
N GLN A 215 19.02 15.52 -14.60
CA GLN A 215 18.20 14.45 -15.18
C GLN A 215 18.90 13.86 -16.41
N CYS A 216 19.30 14.71 -17.36
CA CYS A 216 20.03 14.26 -18.55
C CYS A 216 21.36 13.58 -18.17
N ALA A 217 22.09 14.11 -17.18
CA ALA A 217 23.34 13.51 -16.70
C ALA A 217 23.10 12.13 -16.09
N LEU A 218 22.13 11.97 -15.20
CA LEU A 218 21.69 10.67 -14.66
C LEU A 218 21.29 9.72 -15.80
N GLY A 219 20.54 10.22 -16.77
CA GLY A 219 20.17 9.49 -17.98
C GLY A 219 21.39 8.97 -18.75
N MET A 220 22.42 9.80 -18.93
CA MET A 220 23.68 9.36 -19.57
C MET A 220 24.30 8.16 -18.88
N TYR A 221 24.26 8.10 -17.55
CA TYR A 221 24.73 6.91 -16.82
C TYR A 221 23.81 5.69 -17.04
N ILE A 222 22.51 5.89 -17.18
CA ILE A 222 21.54 4.80 -17.46
C ILE A 222 21.77 4.19 -18.85
N TRP A 223 21.98 5.00 -19.89
CA TRP A 223 22.10 4.49 -21.26
C TRP A 223 23.54 4.24 -21.75
N PHE A 224 24.55 5.01 -21.31
CA PHE A 224 25.96 4.79 -21.68
C PHE A 224 26.86 4.32 -20.53
N GLY A 225 26.49 4.61 -19.29
CA GLY A 225 27.29 4.24 -18.13
C GLY A 225 27.27 2.74 -17.81
N ASN A 226 26.23 2.02 -18.24
CA ASN A 226 26.02 0.61 -17.93
C ASN A 226 26.35 -0.31 -19.09
N ARG A 227 26.70 -1.56 -18.78
CA ARG A 227 26.81 -2.61 -19.81
C ARG A 227 25.42 -2.89 -20.39
N HIS A 228 25.37 -3.25 -21.66
CA HIS A 228 24.12 -3.61 -22.34
C HIS A 228 23.32 -4.64 -21.52
N GLY A 229 22.01 -4.42 -21.39
CA GLY A 229 21.10 -5.29 -20.63
C GLY A 229 21.09 -5.11 -19.10
N SER A 230 21.94 -4.24 -18.53
CA SER A 230 21.95 -3.97 -17.08
C SER A 230 21.39 -2.59 -16.72
N PHE A 231 20.66 -2.52 -15.60
CA PHE A 231 20.27 -1.27 -14.95
C PHE A 231 21.03 -1.15 -13.62
N ASP A 232 21.96 -0.19 -13.56
CA ASP A 232 22.77 0.11 -12.39
C ASP A 232 23.03 1.63 -12.29
N LEU A 233 23.16 2.18 -11.09
CA LEU A 233 23.59 3.57 -10.88
C LEU A 233 24.82 3.66 -9.97
N SER A 234 25.50 2.56 -9.69
CA SER A 234 26.71 2.52 -8.88
C SER A 234 27.77 3.51 -9.37
N ARG A 235 27.94 3.62 -10.70
CA ARG A 235 28.86 4.56 -11.34
C ARG A 235 28.44 6.02 -11.15
N TYR A 236 27.14 6.30 -11.24
CA TYR A 236 26.60 7.64 -10.98
C TYR A 236 26.78 8.04 -9.52
N ASN A 237 26.37 7.16 -8.61
CA ASN A 237 26.50 7.37 -7.17
C ASN A 237 27.96 7.56 -6.76
N LYS A 238 28.87 6.74 -7.30
CA LYS A 238 30.32 6.89 -7.07
C LYS A 238 30.86 8.21 -7.64
N ALA A 239 30.36 8.66 -8.79
CA ALA A 239 30.79 9.91 -9.41
C ALA A 239 30.41 11.13 -8.55
N LEU A 240 29.32 11.04 -7.78
CA LEU A 240 28.84 12.10 -6.88
C LEU A 240 29.29 11.92 -5.42
N ASP A 241 29.82 10.76 -5.04
CA ASP A 241 30.30 10.51 -3.68
C ASP A 241 31.58 11.30 -3.40
N THR A 242 31.45 12.35 -2.60
CA THR A 242 32.56 13.20 -2.14
C THR A 242 33.16 12.74 -0.81
N ARG A 243 32.54 11.76 -0.12
CA ARG A 243 32.96 11.30 1.21
C ARG A 243 34.07 10.26 1.12
N THR A 244 34.10 9.47 0.05
CA THR A 244 35.10 8.39 -0.14
C THR A 244 36.29 8.81 -1.03
N GLY A 245 36.22 9.98 -1.66
CA GLY A 245 37.15 10.40 -2.70
C GLY A 245 38.44 11.04 -2.18
N SER A 246 39.52 10.27 -2.07
CA SER A 246 40.90 10.79 -2.00
C SER A 246 41.45 11.24 -3.37
N ASN A 247 40.68 11.06 -4.45
CA ASN A 247 41.09 11.32 -5.83
C ASN A 247 40.56 12.67 -6.35
N ILE A 248 41.48 13.55 -6.77
CA ILE A 248 41.19 14.87 -7.35
C ILE A 248 40.21 14.79 -8.54
N ASN A 249 40.29 13.73 -9.36
CA ASN A 249 39.40 13.58 -10.52
C ASN A 249 37.95 13.28 -10.11
N GLN A 250 37.74 12.57 -9.00
CA GLN A 250 36.40 12.31 -8.47
C GLN A 250 35.79 13.60 -7.91
N LEU A 251 36.57 14.39 -7.18
CA LEU A 251 36.14 15.71 -6.70
C LEU A 251 35.78 16.66 -7.85
N LYS A 252 36.59 16.68 -8.92
CA LYS A 252 36.29 17.46 -10.12
C LYS A 252 35.07 16.92 -10.87
N THR A 253 34.86 15.61 -10.89
CA THR A 253 33.62 15.03 -11.45
C THR A 253 32.41 15.55 -10.68
N ALA A 254 32.38 15.35 -9.35
CA ALA A 254 31.29 15.81 -8.51
C ALA A 254 31.03 17.33 -8.60
N LYS A 255 32.09 18.15 -8.75
CA LYS A 255 31.97 19.61 -8.91
C LYS A 255 31.33 20.02 -10.25
N HIS A 256 31.59 19.28 -11.31
CA HIS A 256 31.17 19.65 -12.67
C HIS A 256 29.96 18.85 -13.16
N THR A 257 29.53 17.80 -12.46
CA THR A 257 28.29 17.06 -12.73
C THR A 257 27.15 17.65 -11.91
N ALA A 258 26.01 17.92 -12.54
CA ALA A 258 24.83 18.43 -11.84
C ALA A 258 24.26 17.37 -10.88
N VAL A 259 23.92 17.81 -9.66
CA VAL A 259 23.43 16.95 -8.57
C VAL A 259 21.90 16.92 -8.55
N PRO A 260 21.26 15.77 -8.28
CA PRO A 260 19.81 15.67 -8.12
C PRO A 260 19.28 16.46 -6.92
N ASP A 261 18.02 16.86 -7.00
CA ASP A 261 17.27 17.35 -5.84
C ASP A 261 16.89 16.16 -4.94
N ASP A 262 17.24 16.23 -3.65
CA ASP A 262 16.97 15.16 -2.69
C ASP A 262 15.48 15.02 -2.35
N ARG A 263 14.68 16.07 -2.59
CA ARG A 263 13.22 16.06 -2.44
C ARG A 263 12.49 15.44 -3.65
N CYS A 264 13.21 15.16 -4.72
CA CYS A 264 12.61 14.62 -5.93
C CYS A 264 12.16 13.17 -5.72
N LEU A 265 10.83 12.96 -5.61
CA LEU A 265 10.22 11.68 -5.26
C LEU A 265 10.63 10.53 -6.19
N TRP A 266 10.65 10.75 -7.50
CA TRP A 266 11.04 9.70 -8.45
C TRP A 266 12.54 9.38 -8.36
N TYR A 267 13.40 10.36 -8.05
CA TYR A 267 14.82 10.10 -7.83
C TYR A 267 15.05 9.31 -6.54
N GLN A 268 14.32 9.63 -5.48
CA GLN A 268 14.32 8.84 -4.24
C GLN A 268 13.91 7.39 -4.51
N LEU A 269 12.84 7.16 -5.28
CA LEU A 269 12.40 5.82 -5.67
C LEU A 269 13.49 5.08 -6.44
N LEU A 270 14.13 5.74 -7.40
CA LEU A 270 15.21 5.17 -8.20
C LEU A 270 16.38 4.69 -7.32
N GLN A 271 16.82 5.53 -6.37
CA GLN A 271 17.90 5.21 -5.43
C GLN A 271 17.52 4.07 -4.48
N TRP A 272 16.30 4.12 -3.93
CA TRP A 272 15.78 3.06 -3.07
C TRP A 272 15.66 1.72 -3.83
N TRP A 273 15.28 1.75 -5.12
CA TRP A 273 15.15 0.55 -5.93
C TRP A 273 16.48 -0.21 -6.08
N ILE A 274 17.57 0.52 -6.26
CA ILE A 274 18.92 -0.05 -6.40
C ILE A 274 19.62 -0.33 -5.05
N GLY A 275 18.91 -0.20 -3.93
CA GLY A 275 19.42 -0.52 -2.59
C GLY A 275 20.11 0.62 -1.85
N ASN A 276 19.99 1.87 -2.31
CA ASN A 276 20.49 3.04 -1.59
C ASN A 276 19.35 3.75 -0.85
N GLU A 277 19.01 3.26 0.34
CA GLU A 277 17.91 3.79 1.14
C GLU A 277 18.22 5.15 1.80
N SER A 278 19.49 5.56 1.84
CA SER A 278 19.93 6.79 2.55
C SER A 278 19.36 8.09 1.97
N VAL A 279 18.85 8.04 0.73
CA VAL A 279 18.28 9.19 0.01
C VAL A 279 16.75 9.20 0.09
N ALA A 280 16.11 8.08 0.43
CA ALA A 280 14.67 7.93 0.31
C ALA A 280 13.94 8.33 1.60
N ASN A 281 13.08 9.35 1.52
CA ASN A 281 12.14 9.68 2.58
C ASN A 281 10.76 9.09 2.26
N ILE A 282 10.60 7.78 2.53
CA ILE A 282 9.39 7.01 2.20
C ILE A 282 8.12 7.61 2.85
N ALA A 283 8.26 8.36 3.95
CA ALA A 283 7.12 9.03 4.60
C ALA A 283 6.47 10.12 3.74
N GLU A 284 7.18 10.66 2.75
CA GLU A 284 6.65 11.65 1.80
C GLU A 284 5.95 11.01 0.59
N TRP A 285 6.06 9.69 0.42
CA TRP A 285 5.51 8.99 -0.73
C TRP A 285 4.01 8.72 -0.56
N PRO A 286 3.26 8.55 -1.66
CA PRO A 286 1.87 8.10 -1.59
C PRO A 286 1.76 6.73 -0.89
N LEU A 287 0.93 6.62 0.15
CA LEU A 287 0.79 5.40 0.95
C LEU A 287 0.35 4.19 0.12
N ASP A 288 -0.56 4.42 -0.84
CA ASP A 288 -1.02 3.42 -1.80
C ASP A 288 0.14 2.88 -2.64
N LEU A 289 1.02 3.77 -3.12
CA LEU A 289 2.22 3.36 -3.85
C LEU A 289 3.15 2.52 -2.98
N VAL A 290 3.46 3.00 -1.76
CA VAL A 290 4.40 2.29 -0.86
C VAL A 290 3.88 0.89 -0.54
N TRP A 291 2.58 0.76 -0.30
CA TRP A 291 1.93 -0.52 -0.08
C TRP A 291 2.02 -1.43 -1.31
N LEU A 292 1.66 -0.96 -2.51
CA LEU A 292 1.78 -1.79 -3.71
C LEU A 292 3.24 -2.19 -3.99
N LEU A 293 4.21 -1.33 -3.70
CA LEU A 293 5.62 -1.72 -3.82
C LEU A 293 5.96 -2.91 -2.92
N THR A 294 5.28 -3.10 -1.77
CA THR A 294 5.52 -4.26 -0.89
C THR A 294 5.05 -5.57 -1.53
N ILE A 295 4.13 -5.45 -2.49
CA ILE A 295 3.45 -6.56 -3.16
C ILE A 295 4.19 -6.91 -4.46
N TYR A 296 4.55 -5.91 -5.28
CA TYR A 296 5.08 -6.11 -6.63
C TYR A 296 6.61 -6.12 -6.74
N LYS A 297 7.37 -5.58 -5.76
CA LYS A 297 8.84 -5.55 -5.83
C LYS A 297 9.44 -6.92 -5.47
N GLN A 298 10.23 -7.50 -6.38
CA GLN A 298 10.99 -8.73 -6.16
C GLN A 298 12.47 -8.45 -5.83
N PRO A 299 13.10 -9.19 -4.89
CA PRO A 299 12.45 -10.04 -3.88
C PRO A 299 11.68 -9.15 -2.88
N ASN A 300 10.53 -9.64 -2.40
CA ASN A 300 9.64 -8.92 -1.47
C ASN A 300 10.42 -8.53 -0.20
N THR A 301 10.91 -7.29 -0.16
CA THR A 301 11.81 -6.77 0.89
C THR A 301 11.16 -5.66 1.70
N ILE A 302 9.88 -5.38 1.50
CA ILE A 302 9.23 -4.27 2.18
C ILE A 302 8.49 -4.73 3.44
N ASP A 303 8.66 -3.92 4.47
CA ASP A 303 8.19 -4.09 5.84
C ASP A 303 6.65 -4.13 5.94
N GLU A 304 6.14 -5.06 6.75
CA GLU A 304 4.72 -5.21 7.11
C GLU A 304 4.15 -3.93 7.73
N LYS A 305 5.01 -3.09 8.33
CA LYS A 305 4.69 -1.74 8.79
C LYS A 305 3.96 -0.90 7.73
N TYR A 306 4.38 -0.95 6.46
CA TYR A 306 3.76 -0.12 5.42
C TYR A 306 2.39 -0.63 4.99
N ALA A 307 2.19 -1.96 5.01
CA ALA A 307 0.87 -2.54 4.81
C ALA A 307 -0.09 -2.14 5.93
N LEU A 308 0.36 -2.15 7.19
CA LEU A 308 -0.43 -1.68 8.32
C LEU A 308 -0.79 -0.19 8.21
N ASN A 309 0.15 0.68 7.83
CA ASN A 309 -0.13 2.10 7.60
C ASN A 309 -1.21 2.32 6.53
N TRP A 310 -1.21 1.51 5.46
CA TRP A 310 -2.24 1.58 4.42
C TRP A 310 -3.60 1.13 4.94
N ILE A 311 -3.64 0.03 5.69
CA ILE A 311 -4.87 -0.49 6.32
C ILE A 311 -5.45 0.54 7.29
N GLU A 312 -4.62 1.12 8.17
CA GLU A 312 -5.03 2.18 9.09
C GLU A 312 -5.52 3.43 8.36
N TYR A 313 -4.88 3.80 7.25
CA TYR A 313 -5.37 4.88 6.43
C TYR A 313 -6.78 4.59 5.88
N LEU A 314 -7.02 3.38 5.34
CA LEU A 314 -8.34 2.98 4.86
C LEU A 314 -9.41 3.01 5.98
N GLU A 315 -9.05 2.59 7.19
CA GLU A 315 -9.93 2.70 8.38
C GLU A 315 -10.30 4.16 8.67
N THR A 316 -9.32 5.07 8.69
CA THR A 316 -9.55 6.50 9.00
C THR A 316 -10.37 7.22 7.93
N GLN A 317 -10.54 6.63 6.75
CA GLN A 317 -11.35 7.14 5.66
C GLN A 317 -12.70 6.41 5.53
N ASP A 318 -13.12 5.69 6.57
CA ASP A 318 -14.40 4.95 6.60
C ASP A 318 -14.52 3.90 5.47
N MET A 319 -13.39 3.32 5.03
CA MET A 319 -13.33 2.28 3.99
C MET A 319 -13.04 0.90 4.59
N ALA A 320 -13.81 0.51 5.61
CA ALA A 320 -13.58 -0.69 6.40
C ALA A 320 -13.53 -1.99 5.57
N GLU A 321 -14.40 -2.16 4.57
CA GLU A 321 -14.38 -3.38 3.75
C GLU A 321 -13.10 -3.51 2.91
N LEU A 322 -12.54 -2.39 2.46
CA LEU A 322 -11.27 -2.37 1.73
C LEU A 322 -10.09 -2.64 2.68
N ALA A 323 -10.14 -2.07 3.89
CA ALA A 323 -9.16 -2.35 4.94
C ALA A 323 -9.15 -3.84 5.34
N ILE A 324 -10.33 -4.45 5.46
CA ILE A 324 -10.51 -5.89 5.68
C ILE A 324 -9.83 -6.68 4.56
N TYR A 325 -10.08 -6.33 3.30
CA TYR A 325 -9.47 -7.03 2.16
C TYR A 325 -7.94 -6.93 2.18
N ALA A 326 -7.41 -5.73 2.36
CA ALA A 326 -5.97 -5.49 2.43
C ALA A 326 -5.30 -6.27 3.59
N THR A 327 -6.01 -6.42 4.72
CA THR A 327 -5.54 -7.16 5.90
C THR A 327 -5.25 -8.63 5.60
N LEU A 328 -5.97 -9.24 4.65
CA LEU A 328 -5.78 -10.65 4.29
C LEU A 328 -4.37 -10.96 3.72
N PHE A 329 -3.63 -9.95 3.29
CA PHE A 329 -2.27 -10.08 2.74
C PHE A 329 -1.16 -9.88 3.78
N LEU A 330 -1.52 -9.61 5.03
CA LEU A 330 -0.55 -9.57 6.14
C LEU A 330 -0.03 -10.98 6.45
N LYS A 331 1.13 -11.07 7.11
CA LYS A 331 1.68 -12.36 7.56
C LYS A 331 0.82 -12.97 8.67
N ARG A 332 0.20 -12.11 9.49
CA ARG A 332 -0.69 -12.50 10.61
C ARG A 332 -2.00 -11.69 10.54
N PRO A 333 -2.92 -12.05 9.63
CA PRO A 333 -4.11 -11.23 9.36
C PRO A 333 -5.11 -11.19 10.54
N ALA A 334 -5.16 -12.23 11.38
CA ALA A 334 -6.23 -12.43 12.34
C ALA A 334 -6.40 -11.31 13.38
N GLU A 335 -5.30 -10.79 13.95
CA GLU A 335 -5.35 -9.77 15.01
C GLU A 335 -5.95 -8.46 14.50
N LYS A 336 -5.40 -7.93 13.40
CA LYS A 336 -5.87 -6.68 12.79
C LYS A 336 -7.26 -6.85 12.19
N LEU A 337 -7.57 -8.00 11.59
CA LEU A 337 -8.90 -8.28 11.05
C LEU A 337 -9.98 -8.27 12.13
N ASN A 338 -9.74 -8.93 13.28
CA ASN A 338 -10.67 -8.94 14.40
C ASN A 338 -10.92 -7.53 14.95
N HIS A 339 -9.89 -6.71 15.00
CA HIS A 339 -10.02 -5.31 15.40
C HIS A 339 -10.94 -4.53 14.45
N ILE A 340 -10.69 -4.62 13.13
CA ILE A 340 -11.51 -3.90 12.13
C ILE A 340 -12.96 -4.38 12.16
N LEU A 341 -13.19 -5.69 12.20
CA LEU A 341 -14.54 -6.27 12.21
C LEU A 341 -15.36 -5.83 13.44
N ARG A 342 -14.71 -5.61 14.59
CA ARG A 342 -15.35 -5.16 15.83
C ARG A 342 -15.54 -3.65 15.88
N GLU A 343 -14.51 -2.88 15.54
CA GLU A 343 -14.47 -1.43 15.83
C GLU A 343 -14.95 -0.56 14.66
N CYS A 344 -14.92 -1.05 13.43
CA CYS A 344 -15.28 -0.26 12.24
C CYS A 344 -16.70 -0.55 11.75
N GLU A 345 -17.32 0.45 11.13
CA GLU A 345 -18.61 0.29 10.46
C GLU A 345 -18.42 -0.32 9.06
N TRP A 346 -19.09 -1.44 8.82
CA TRP A 346 -19.13 -2.12 7.52
C TRP A 346 -20.54 -2.62 7.25
N ASN A 347 -20.95 -2.67 5.99
CA ASN A 347 -22.35 -2.83 5.62
C ASN A 347 -22.67 -4.16 4.94
N ASN A 348 -21.69 -4.79 4.28
CA ASN A 348 -21.95 -5.93 3.41
C ASN A 348 -21.44 -7.26 3.98
N GLU A 349 -22.21 -7.86 4.89
CA GLU A 349 -21.90 -9.18 5.49
C GLU A 349 -21.73 -10.27 4.43
N ALA A 350 -22.63 -10.30 3.44
CA ALA A 350 -22.59 -11.31 2.38
C ALA A 350 -21.29 -11.24 1.59
N LYS A 351 -20.75 -10.05 1.33
CA LYS A 351 -19.46 -9.86 0.66
C LYS A 351 -18.30 -10.40 1.53
N LEU A 352 -18.31 -10.11 2.83
CA LEU A 352 -17.28 -10.60 3.75
C LEU A 352 -17.22 -12.13 3.80
N ILE A 353 -18.39 -12.78 3.93
CA ILE A 353 -18.47 -14.24 4.06
C ILE A 353 -18.26 -14.93 2.70
N ASN A 354 -18.94 -14.48 1.65
CA ASN A 354 -18.97 -15.20 0.38
C ASN A 354 -17.85 -14.81 -0.57
N SER A 355 -17.47 -13.53 -0.61
CA SER A 355 -16.45 -13.03 -1.55
C SER A 355 -15.06 -12.96 -0.91
N TYR A 356 -14.98 -12.56 0.36
CA TYR A 356 -13.71 -12.50 1.09
C TYR A 356 -13.41 -13.79 1.88
N HIS A 357 -14.33 -14.76 1.85
CA HIS A 357 -14.19 -16.06 2.51
C HIS A 357 -13.84 -15.96 4.00
N ILE A 358 -14.28 -14.89 4.67
CA ILE A 358 -14.09 -14.75 6.12
C ILE A 358 -15.04 -15.74 6.81
N PRO A 359 -14.55 -16.56 7.76
CA PRO A 359 -15.40 -17.49 8.48
C PRO A 359 -16.60 -16.78 9.11
N SER A 360 -17.81 -17.27 8.82
CA SER A 360 -19.05 -16.70 9.35
C SER A 360 -19.02 -16.56 10.88
N LYS A 361 -18.50 -17.60 11.55
CA LYS A 361 -18.29 -17.58 13.01
C LYS A 361 -17.48 -16.37 13.48
N GLN A 362 -16.40 -16.02 12.79
CA GLN A 362 -15.55 -14.88 13.14
C GLN A 362 -16.27 -13.55 12.96
N VAL A 363 -17.07 -13.42 11.90
CA VAL A 363 -17.92 -12.23 11.65
C VAL A 363 -18.95 -12.05 12.77
N TYR A 364 -19.65 -13.11 13.15
CA TYR A 364 -20.65 -13.06 14.22
C TYR A 364 -20.05 -12.83 15.61
N ILE A 365 -18.85 -13.36 15.90
CA ILE A 365 -18.10 -13.04 17.13
C ILE A 365 -17.83 -11.55 17.20
N ALA A 366 -17.32 -10.95 16.13
CA ALA A 366 -16.99 -9.53 16.11
C ALA A 366 -18.23 -8.65 16.32
N LYS A 367 -19.36 -9.00 15.69
CA LYS A 367 -20.66 -8.33 15.91
C LYS A 367 -21.14 -8.45 17.35
N ALA A 368 -21.04 -9.64 17.95
CA ALA A 368 -21.45 -9.87 19.32
C ALA A 368 -20.60 -9.03 20.30
N LEU A 369 -19.29 -8.96 20.08
CA LEU A 369 -18.40 -8.13 20.90
C LEU A 369 -18.69 -6.63 20.75
N ASN A 370 -18.96 -6.14 19.54
CA ASN A 370 -19.37 -4.75 19.33
C ASN A 370 -20.69 -4.44 20.05
N ALA A 371 -21.68 -5.33 19.95
CA ALA A 371 -22.96 -5.19 20.65
C ALA A 371 -22.77 -5.16 22.17
N HIS A 372 -21.88 -6.01 22.70
CA HIS A 372 -21.50 -6.02 24.10
C HIS A 372 -20.89 -4.68 24.54
N ASP A 373 -19.95 -4.12 23.78
CA ASP A 373 -19.34 -2.81 24.05
C ASP A 373 -20.34 -1.65 24.01
N SER A 374 -21.41 -1.83 23.25
CA SER A 374 -22.53 -0.89 23.13
C SER A 374 -23.66 -1.17 24.13
N TRP A 375 -23.49 -2.16 25.01
CA TRP A 375 -24.45 -2.59 26.04
C TRP A 375 -25.79 -3.08 25.47
N ASP A 376 -25.79 -3.52 24.22
CA ASP A 376 -26.91 -4.12 23.50
C ASP A 376 -26.85 -5.65 23.61
N TYR A 377 -27.18 -6.15 24.79
CA TYR A 377 -27.10 -7.58 25.11
C TYR A 377 -28.08 -8.45 24.31
N GLN A 378 -29.17 -7.87 23.79
CA GLN A 378 -30.10 -8.60 22.94
C GLN A 378 -29.41 -8.91 21.60
N ARG A 379 -28.83 -7.90 20.97
CA ARG A 379 -28.10 -8.08 19.72
C ARG A 379 -26.86 -8.95 19.89
N GLU A 380 -26.16 -8.85 21.03
CA GLU A 380 -25.07 -9.76 21.40
C GLU A 380 -25.54 -11.22 21.36
N PHE A 381 -26.65 -11.52 22.05
CA PHE A 381 -27.24 -12.86 22.09
C PHE A 381 -27.63 -13.37 20.70
N GLU A 382 -28.36 -12.57 19.93
CA GLU A 382 -28.80 -12.93 18.57
C GLU A 382 -27.61 -13.25 17.66
N CYS A 383 -26.53 -12.45 17.71
CA CYS A 383 -25.32 -12.68 16.92
C CYS A 383 -24.61 -13.98 17.33
N LEU A 384 -24.52 -14.29 18.63
CA LEU A 384 -23.89 -15.53 19.11
C LEU A 384 -24.66 -16.78 18.67
N ILE A 385 -25.99 -16.72 18.66
CA ILE A 385 -26.84 -17.80 18.14
C ILE A 385 -26.62 -17.98 16.64
N GLN A 386 -26.64 -16.89 15.86
CA GLN A 386 -26.38 -16.93 14.41
C GLN A 386 -24.97 -17.47 14.10
N GLY A 387 -23.98 -17.16 14.93
CA GLY A 387 -22.62 -17.70 14.84
C GLY A 387 -22.46 -19.15 15.28
N GLY A 388 -23.52 -19.80 15.79
CA GLY A 388 -23.47 -21.18 16.31
C GLY A 388 -22.67 -21.32 17.61
N LEU A 389 -22.50 -20.24 18.39
CA LEU A 389 -21.73 -20.19 19.63
C LEU A 389 -22.64 -20.40 20.83
N LYS A 390 -23.20 -21.59 20.94
CA LYS A 390 -24.27 -21.94 21.89
C LYS A 390 -23.89 -21.64 23.35
N GLU A 391 -22.70 -22.04 23.78
CA GLU A 391 -22.24 -21.83 25.16
C GLU A 391 -22.05 -20.34 25.48
N GLN A 392 -21.48 -19.57 24.55
CA GLN A 392 -21.30 -18.14 24.72
C GLN A 392 -22.65 -17.41 24.73
N ALA A 393 -23.58 -17.80 23.85
CA ALA A 393 -24.94 -17.26 23.81
C ALA A 393 -25.66 -17.53 25.14
N LYS A 394 -25.55 -18.74 25.68
CA LYS A 394 -26.06 -19.10 27.01
C LYS A 394 -25.47 -18.21 28.10
N MET A 395 -24.15 -18.01 28.12
CA MET A 395 -23.52 -17.16 29.12
C MET A 395 -23.99 -15.69 29.01
N ALA A 396 -24.09 -15.15 27.79
CA ALA A 396 -24.58 -13.80 27.56
C ALA A 396 -26.04 -13.63 28.01
N LEU A 397 -26.87 -14.63 27.70
CA LEU A 397 -28.27 -14.69 28.11
C LEU A 397 -28.41 -14.65 29.63
N LEU A 398 -27.69 -15.54 30.33
CA LEU A 398 -27.78 -15.70 31.78
C LEU A 398 -27.18 -14.53 32.54
N HIS A 399 -26.02 -14.02 32.10
CA HIS A 399 -25.28 -13.01 32.87
C HIS A 399 -25.72 -11.58 32.59
N PHE A 400 -26.24 -11.28 31.41
CA PHE A 400 -26.50 -9.91 30.98
C PHE A 400 -27.93 -9.69 30.49
N LEU A 401 -28.44 -10.51 29.56
CA LEU A 401 -29.73 -10.26 28.93
C LEU A 401 -30.90 -10.46 29.90
N LEU A 402 -31.06 -11.65 30.48
CA LEU A 402 -32.16 -11.94 31.40
C LEU A 402 -32.18 -11.01 32.63
N PRO A 403 -31.04 -10.74 33.31
CA PRO A 403 -31.04 -9.82 34.45
C PRO A 403 -31.44 -8.39 34.07
N LYS A 404 -31.17 -7.96 32.82
CA LYS A 404 -31.54 -6.62 32.34
C LYS A 404 -33.00 -6.53 31.92
N THR A 405 -33.57 -7.60 31.38
CA THR A 405 -34.95 -7.61 30.88
C THR A 405 -35.99 -7.87 31.97
N TYR A 406 -35.61 -8.53 33.07
CA TYR A 406 -36.54 -8.88 34.13
C TYR A 406 -36.97 -7.68 34.97
N ASP A 407 -38.28 -7.41 34.99
CA ASP A 407 -38.91 -6.41 35.87
C ASP A 407 -40.20 -6.93 36.55
N GLY A 408 -40.45 -8.24 36.49
CA GLY A 408 -41.64 -8.89 37.04
C GLY A 408 -42.94 -8.64 36.26
N ASN A 409 -42.93 -7.83 35.20
CA ASN A 409 -44.11 -7.55 34.39
C ASN A 409 -44.35 -8.66 33.35
N GLU A 410 -45.58 -8.74 32.84
CA GLU A 410 -45.98 -9.78 31.88
C GLU A 410 -45.19 -9.72 30.55
N THR A 411 -44.85 -8.52 30.09
CA THR A 411 -44.11 -8.30 28.84
C THR A 411 -42.66 -8.78 28.94
N ALA A 412 -41.98 -8.51 30.06
CA ALA A 412 -40.63 -8.94 30.37
C ALA A 412 -40.54 -10.46 30.55
N LEU A 413 -41.55 -11.07 31.20
CA LEU A 413 -41.65 -12.51 31.33
C LEU A 413 -41.80 -13.18 29.95
N ARG A 414 -42.68 -12.65 29.08
CA ARG A 414 -42.84 -13.13 27.70
C ARG A 414 -41.54 -13.01 26.90
N ALA A 415 -40.89 -11.85 26.91
CA ALA A 415 -39.62 -11.66 26.22
C ALA A 415 -38.53 -12.61 26.72
N SER A 416 -38.46 -12.85 28.03
CA SER A 416 -37.50 -13.81 28.63
C SER A 416 -37.77 -15.24 28.19
N ILE A 417 -39.04 -15.64 28.07
CA ILE A 417 -39.44 -16.95 27.53
C ILE A 417 -39.03 -17.10 26.07
N ASP A 418 -39.22 -16.05 25.26
CA ASP A 418 -38.82 -16.06 23.85
C ASP A 418 -37.30 -16.27 23.72
N PHE A 419 -36.49 -15.48 24.44
CA PHE A 419 -35.02 -15.64 24.42
C PHE A 419 -34.54 -17.01 24.90
N LEU A 420 -35.15 -17.56 25.96
CA LEU A 420 -34.83 -18.91 26.46
C LEU A 420 -35.23 -20.00 25.46
N SER A 421 -36.30 -19.79 24.70
CA SER A 421 -36.79 -20.73 23.68
C SER A 421 -35.94 -20.71 22.40
N ASP A 422 -35.28 -19.58 22.12
CA ASP A 422 -34.39 -19.41 20.97
C ASP A 422 -33.04 -20.13 21.11
N ILE A 423 -32.69 -20.65 22.30
CA ILE A 423 -31.51 -21.48 22.50
C ILE A 423 -31.72 -22.85 21.80
N PRO A 424 -30.89 -23.20 20.78
CA PRO A 424 -31.01 -24.50 20.12
C PRO A 424 -30.45 -25.63 20.98
N ASP A 425 -31.27 -26.65 21.24
CA ASP A 425 -31.00 -27.79 22.13
C ASP A 425 -30.71 -27.36 23.57
N PRO A 426 -31.70 -26.78 24.29
CA PRO A 426 -31.49 -26.23 25.62
C PRO A 426 -31.11 -27.33 26.61
N ASP A 427 -30.12 -27.04 27.45
CA ASP A 427 -29.74 -27.90 28.56
C ASP A 427 -30.69 -27.74 29.76
N ASP A 428 -30.43 -28.50 30.82
CA ASP A 428 -31.31 -28.53 31.98
C ASP A 428 -31.39 -27.17 32.68
N ASP A 429 -30.30 -26.38 32.68
CA ASP A 429 -30.30 -25.02 33.23
C ASP A 429 -31.32 -24.12 32.52
N ILE A 430 -31.29 -24.13 31.18
CA ILE A 430 -32.18 -23.31 30.35
C ILE A 430 -33.63 -23.81 30.44
N LYS A 431 -33.84 -25.13 30.51
CA LYS A 431 -35.18 -25.72 30.72
C LYS A 431 -35.79 -25.33 32.06
N THR A 432 -35.01 -25.39 33.15
CA THR A 432 -35.46 -24.97 34.48
C THR A 432 -35.91 -23.51 34.47
N LEU A 433 -35.11 -22.61 33.87
CA LEU A 433 -35.47 -21.20 33.75
C LEU A 433 -36.73 -21.04 32.90
N LEU A 434 -36.80 -21.66 31.71
CA LEU A 434 -37.95 -21.57 30.82
C LEU A 434 -39.25 -21.99 31.52
N ASN A 435 -39.21 -23.10 32.26
CA ASN A 435 -40.37 -23.60 33.01
C ASN A 435 -40.75 -22.66 34.17
N THR A 436 -39.75 -22.10 34.86
CA THR A 436 -39.96 -21.09 35.92
C THR A 436 -40.68 -19.86 35.39
N TYR A 437 -40.18 -19.28 34.30
CA TYR A 437 -40.77 -18.10 33.68
C TYR A 437 -42.19 -18.38 33.16
N LYS A 438 -42.43 -19.55 32.57
CA LYS A 438 -43.77 -19.98 32.14
C LYS A 438 -44.75 -20.09 33.32
N ALA A 439 -44.33 -20.71 34.42
CA ALA A 439 -45.15 -20.84 35.63
C ALA A 439 -45.51 -19.48 36.23
N LEU A 440 -44.57 -18.54 36.28
CA LEU A 440 -44.82 -17.17 36.74
C LEU A 440 -45.76 -16.39 35.80
N LEU A 441 -45.67 -16.62 34.48
CA LEU A 441 -46.49 -15.96 33.49
C LEU A 441 -47.94 -16.46 33.48
N THR A 442 -48.15 -17.78 33.40
CA THR A 442 -49.50 -18.36 33.27
C THR A 442 -50.17 -18.56 34.61
N LYS A 443 -49.40 -18.57 35.71
CA LYS A 443 -49.84 -19.00 37.05
C LYS A 443 -50.39 -20.43 37.09
N GLU A 444 -50.16 -21.20 36.04
CA GLU A 444 -50.49 -22.62 35.95
C GLU A 444 -49.27 -23.45 36.37
N ASN A 445 -49.49 -24.67 36.89
CA ASN A 445 -48.44 -25.57 37.38
C ASN A 445 -47.60 -25.05 38.58
N MET A 446 -48.15 -24.14 39.38
CA MET A 446 -47.54 -23.68 40.64
C MET A 446 -47.32 -24.80 41.67
N GLU A 447 -47.97 -25.96 41.51
CA GLU A 447 -47.74 -27.15 42.32
C GLU A 447 -46.27 -27.64 42.28
N HIS A 448 -45.52 -27.26 41.24
CA HIS A 448 -44.10 -27.61 41.08
C HIS A 448 -43.15 -26.49 41.55
N ALA A 449 -43.66 -25.39 42.12
CA ALA A 449 -42.87 -24.24 42.56
C ALA A 449 -41.75 -24.62 43.55
N GLY A 450 -42.03 -25.55 44.47
CA GLY A 450 -41.03 -26.05 45.41
C GLY A 450 -39.86 -26.79 44.76
N GLN A 451 -40.08 -27.44 43.60
CA GLN A 451 -39.03 -28.06 42.80
C GLN A 451 -38.21 -26.98 42.07
N TYR A 452 -38.89 -26.03 41.41
CA TYR A 452 -38.21 -24.93 40.72
C TYR A 452 -37.33 -24.11 41.65
N ILE A 453 -37.79 -23.79 42.87
CA ILE A 453 -36.97 -23.09 43.88
C ILE A 453 -35.66 -23.84 44.17
N LYS A 454 -35.71 -25.17 44.33
CA LYS A 454 -34.49 -25.98 44.57
C LYS A 454 -33.55 -25.96 43.38
N GLU A 455 -34.07 -26.09 42.16
CA GLU A 455 -33.27 -26.04 40.94
C GLU A 455 -32.64 -24.64 40.71
N LEU A 456 -33.36 -23.57 41.01
CA LEU A 456 -32.83 -22.19 40.98
C LEU A 456 -31.73 -21.96 42.02
N GLN A 457 -31.85 -22.54 43.22
CA GLN A 457 -30.80 -22.51 44.24
C GLN A 457 -29.55 -23.29 43.81
N GLN A 458 -29.73 -24.41 43.10
CA GLN A 458 -28.61 -25.15 42.51
C GLN A 458 -27.94 -24.31 41.41
N LEU A 459 -28.70 -23.62 40.57
CA LEU A 459 -28.18 -22.68 39.58
C LEU A 459 -27.38 -21.54 40.23
N GLN A 460 -27.86 -20.96 41.34
CA GLN A 460 -27.11 -19.95 42.11
C GLN A 460 -25.78 -20.50 42.65
N SER A 461 -25.71 -21.78 43.01
CA SER A 461 -24.45 -22.38 43.47
C SER A 461 -23.46 -22.67 42.33
N LYS A 462 -23.98 -22.87 41.10
CA LYS A 462 -23.22 -23.23 39.91
C LYS A 462 -22.52 -22.02 39.27
N TYR A 463 -23.20 -20.87 39.23
CA TYR A 463 -22.68 -19.65 38.64
C TYR A 463 -22.10 -18.72 39.70
N LYS A 464 -21.26 -17.75 39.29
CA LYS A 464 -20.67 -16.75 40.19
C LYS A 464 -21.12 -15.32 39.88
N SER A 465 -22.01 -15.14 38.90
CA SER A 465 -22.46 -13.83 38.45
C SER A 465 -23.40 -13.19 39.47
N THR A 466 -23.04 -11.99 39.95
CA THR A 466 -23.85 -11.22 40.89
C THR A 466 -25.20 -10.82 40.29
N HIS A 467 -25.23 -10.45 39.01
CA HIS A 467 -26.46 -10.08 38.30
C HIS A 467 -27.40 -11.28 38.15
N LEU A 468 -26.84 -12.44 37.76
CA LEU A 468 -27.63 -13.67 37.70
C LEU A 468 -28.14 -14.08 39.07
N HIS A 469 -27.34 -13.95 40.13
CA HIS A 469 -27.80 -14.28 41.49
C HIS A 469 -28.96 -13.41 41.94
N ALA A 470 -28.91 -12.10 41.66
CA ALA A 470 -29.99 -11.18 41.93
C ALA A 470 -31.27 -11.56 41.17
N LEU A 471 -31.15 -11.91 39.88
CA LEU A 471 -32.26 -12.41 39.08
C LEU A 471 -32.86 -13.69 39.67
N LEU A 472 -32.02 -14.69 39.94
CA LEU A 472 -32.47 -15.98 40.49
C LEU A 472 -33.15 -15.80 41.86
N GLN A 473 -32.66 -14.88 42.68
CA GLN A 473 -33.27 -14.54 43.97
C GLN A 473 -34.65 -13.90 43.78
N ALA A 474 -34.78 -12.96 42.85
CA ALA A 474 -36.07 -12.33 42.54
C ALA A 474 -37.08 -13.34 42.00
N LEU A 475 -36.65 -14.29 41.15
CA LEU A 475 -37.50 -15.39 40.68
C LEU A 475 -37.95 -16.32 41.82
N ILE A 476 -37.04 -16.64 42.75
CA ILE A 476 -37.37 -17.44 43.95
C ILE A 476 -38.40 -16.72 44.82
N GLU A 477 -38.25 -15.41 45.02
CA GLU A 477 -39.19 -14.59 45.79
C GLU A 477 -40.56 -14.53 45.12
N ALA A 478 -40.60 -14.28 43.80
CA ALA A 478 -41.84 -14.27 43.03
C ALA A 478 -42.57 -15.63 43.06
N LEU A 479 -41.84 -16.75 43.05
CA LEU A 479 -42.45 -18.07 43.21
C LEU A 479 -43.03 -18.28 44.62
N LYS A 480 -42.34 -17.79 45.65
CA LYS A 480 -42.81 -17.90 47.05
C LYS A 480 -44.05 -17.06 47.31
N ASP A 481 -44.19 -15.90 46.68
CA ASP A 481 -45.40 -15.05 46.80
C ASP A 481 -46.66 -15.71 46.20
N HIS A 482 -46.49 -16.77 45.42
CA HIS A 482 -47.56 -17.55 44.80
C HIS A 482 -47.77 -18.95 45.39
N MET A 483 -46.97 -19.33 46.39
CA MET A 483 -47.15 -20.54 47.23
C MET A 483 -47.93 -20.18 48.49
#